data_AF-A0A849W6T4-F1
#
_entry.id   AF-A0A849W6T4-F1
#
_cell.length_a   1.000
_cell.length_b   1.000
_cell.length_c   1.000
_cell.angle_alpha   90.00
_cell.angle_beta   90.00
_cell.angle_gamma   90.00
#
_symmetry.space_group_name_H-M   'P 1'
#
loop_
_entity.id
_entity.type
_entity.pdbx_description
1 polymer ?
#
loop_
_entity_poly.entity_id
_entity_poly.type
_entity_poly.pdbx_seq_one_letter_code
_entity_poly.pdbx_strand_id
1 'polypeptide(L)'
;MPMKKELYPSNWHKISEKIKDRAGWTCQSCGKICRKPGEVFDTHKRTLTVSHIDHDPKNCKDENLQALCAPCHLRYDARHHAETRMGFPQNKDFFGKESTLSLQEQYEELAEAWALEHEKEESIT
;
A
#
# COMPACT_ATOMS: atom_id res chain seq x y z
N MET A 1 -11.18 1.75 -7.03
CA MET A 1 -11.66 0.89 -5.92
C MET A 1 -12.52 1.75 -4.99
N PRO A 2 -13.76 1.36 -4.68
CA PRO A 2 -14.57 2.08 -3.71
C PRO A 2 -13.99 1.91 -2.30
N MET A 3 -13.82 3.02 -1.58
CA MET A 3 -13.32 3.05 -0.21
C MET A 3 -14.37 2.45 0.74
N LYS A 4 -13.99 1.43 1.52
CA LYS A 4 -14.84 0.85 2.57
C LYS A 4 -14.84 1.76 3.79
N LYS A 5 -15.81 2.67 3.87
CA LYS A 5 -15.85 3.72 4.91
C LYS A 5 -15.85 3.18 6.33
N GLU A 6 -16.40 1.99 6.56
CA GLU A 6 -16.44 1.35 7.89
C GLU A 6 -15.06 1.02 8.48
N LEU A 7 -14.03 0.89 7.65
CA LEU A 7 -12.66 0.58 8.11
C LEU A 7 -11.93 1.79 8.67
N TYR A 8 -12.49 2.99 8.48
CA TYR A 8 -11.86 4.24 8.84
C TYR A 8 -12.53 4.85 10.06
N PRO A 9 -11.78 5.62 10.87
CA PRO A 9 -12.36 6.35 11.97
C PRO A 9 -13.32 7.43 11.46
N SER A 10 -14.32 7.79 12.27
CA SER A 10 -15.35 8.78 11.91
C SER A 10 -14.80 10.16 11.58
N ASN A 11 -13.61 10.50 12.09
CA ASN A 11 -12.91 11.75 11.83
C ASN A 11 -11.92 11.70 10.65
N TRP A 12 -11.97 10.66 9.80
CA TRP A 12 -11.07 10.50 8.65
C TRP A 12 -10.94 11.74 7.77
N HIS A 13 -12.04 12.48 7.53
CA HIS A 13 -12.00 13.72 6.75
C HIS A 13 -10.96 14.70 7.32
N LYS A 14 -10.98 14.93 8.65
CA LYS A 14 -10.07 15.83 9.34
C LYS A 14 -8.63 15.34 9.28
N ILE A 15 -8.41 14.03 9.45
CA ILE A 15 -7.08 13.42 9.34
C ILE A 15 -6.53 13.63 7.93
N SER A 16 -7.32 13.29 6.90
CA SER A 16 -6.90 13.39 5.51
C SER A 16 -6.60 14.83 5.09
N GLU A 17 -7.38 15.80 5.58
CA GLU A 17 -7.17 17.22 5.34
C GLU A 17 -5.88 17.72 6.00
N LYS A 18 -5.68 17.39 7.28
CA LYS A 18 -4.43 17.70 8.01
C LYS A 18 -3.18 17.20 7.28
N ILE A 19 -3.21 15.98 6.73
CA ILE A 19 -2.08 15.41 5.98
C ILE A 19 -1.85 16.17 4.66
N LYS A 20 -2.91 16.55 3.94
CA LYS A 20 -2.81 17.34 2.71
C LYS A 20 -2.26 18.75 2.98
N ASP A 21 -2.72 19.39 4.05
CA ASP A 21 -2.25 20.71 4.47
C ASP A 21 -0.78 20.68 4.90
N ARG A 22 -0.38 19.67 5.68
CA ARG A 22 1.03 19.42 6.05
C ARG A 22 1.92 19.25 4.82
N ALA A 23 1.42 18.58 3.79
CA ALA A 23 2.13 18.41 2.52
C ALA A 23 2.07 19.64 1.61
N GLY A 24 1.48 20.76 2.05
CA GLY A 24 1.33 21.97 1.25
C GLY A 24 0.56 21.73 -0.04
N TRP A 25 -0.38 20.78 -0.04
CA TRP A 25 -1.09 20.33 -1.24
C TRP A 25 -0.19 19.85 -2.38
N THR A 26 1.01 19.36 -2.04
CA THR A 26 2.00 18.85 -2.99
C THR A 26 2.13 17.34 -2.84
N CYS A 27 2.19 16.62 -3.97
CA CYS A 27 2.38 15.18 -3.94
C CYS A 27 3.78 14.85 -3.41
N GLN A 28 3.86 14.00 -2.38
CA GLN A 28 5.13 13.61 -1.75
C GLN A 28 5.96 12.62 -2.58
N SER A 29 5.38 12.03 -3.64
CA SER A 29 6.10 11.12 -4.55
C SER A 29 6.68 11.84 -5.77
N CYS A 30 5.90 12.72 -6.42
CA CYS A 30 6.32 13.36 -7.67
C CYS A 30 6.54 14.88 -7.57
N GLY A 31 6.31 15.49 -6.41
CA GLY A 31 6.48 16.94 -6.19
C GLY A 31 5.44 17.82 -6.89
N LYS A 32 4.43 17.23 -7.55
CA LYS A 32 3.42 18.01 -8.28
C LYS A 32 2.47 18.73 -7.32
N ILE A 33 2.27 20.02 -7.55
CA ILE A 33 1.26 20.83 -6.87
C ILE A 33 -0.15 20.37 -7.33
N CYS A 34 -0.90 19.86 -6.36
CA CYS A 34 -2.25 19.38 -6.56
C CYS A 34 -3.28 20.48 -6.27
N ARG A 35 -4.51 20.26 -6.69
CA ARG A 35 -5.60 21.24 -6.61
C ARG A 35 -6.08 21.41 -5.16
N LYS A 36 -6.19 22.66 -4.71
CA LYS A 36 -6.70 23.04 -3.37
C LYS A 36 -8.24 23.14 -3.35
N PRO A 37 -8.88 23.11 -2.16
CA PRO A 37 -10.31 23.37 -2.04
C PRO A 37 -10.62 24.78 -2.56
N GLY A 38 -11.66 24.93 -3.38
CA GLY A 38 -12.06 26.20 -3.98
C GLY A 38 -11.37 26.54 -5.32
N GLU A 39 -10.35 25.80 -5.74
CA GLU A 39 -9.79 25.95 -7.08
C GLU A 39 -10.69 25.29 -8.14
N VAL A 40 -10.66 25.83 -9.36
CA VAL A 40 -11.45 25.30 -10.49
C VAL A 40 -11.04 23.85 -10.78
N PHE A 41 -12.04 23.00 -10.98
CA PHE A 41 -11.81 21.63 -11.39
C PHE A 41 -11.30 21.60 -12.84
N ASP A 42 -10.08 21.09 -13.01
CA ASP A 42 -9.43 20.92 -14.30
C ASP A 42 -9.34 19.45 -14.72
N THR A 43 -8.79 18.59 -13.84
CA THR A 43 -8.55 17.18 -14.09
C THR A 43 -8.50 16.38 -12.80
N HIS A 44 -8.81 15.09 -12.88
CA HIS A 44 -8.60 14.16 -11.77
C HIS A 44 -7.11 13.93 -11.47
N LYS A 45 -6.21 14.13 -12.45
CA LYS A 45 -4.75 13.91 -12.27
C LYS A 45 -4.11 14.82 -11.21
N ARG A 46 -4.75 15.94 -10.87
CA ARG A 46 -4.33 16.89 -9.82
C ARG A 46 -5.13 16.74 -8.53
N THR A 47 -5.89 15.66 -8.37
CA THR A 47 -6.57 15.37 -7.11
C THR A 47 -5.57 14.78 -6.13
N LEU A 48 -5.43 15.43 -4.96
CA LEU A 48 -4.60 14.93 -3.87
C LEU A 48 -5.40 13.99 -2.97
N THR A 49 -4.87 12.78 -2.83
CA THR A 49 -5.40 11.70 -1.98
C THR A 49 -4.39 11.36 -0.88
N VAL A 50 -4.85 10.64 0.14
CA VAL A 50 -3.99 10.15 1.23
C VAL A 50 -3.93 8.63 1.13
N SER A 51 -2.72 8.09 1.08
CA SER A 51 -2.41 6.66 1.03
C SER A 51 -1.86 6.20 2.39
N HIS A 52 -2.12 4.93 2.73
CA HIS A 52 -1.49 4.26 3.87
C HIS A 52 -0.19 3.62 3.37
N ILE A 53 0.91 3.74 4.10
CA ILE A 53 2.22 3.20 3.70
C ILE A 53 2.24 1.66 3.83
N ASP A 54 1.53 1.13 4.83
CA ASP A 54 1.36 -0.32 5.04
C ASP A 54 0.16 -0.92 4.27
N HIS A 55 -0.57 -0.10 3.51
CA HIS A 55 -1.85 -0.45 2.88
C HIS A 55 -2.95 -0.93 3.86
N ASP A 56 -2.79 -0.76 5.18
CA ASP A 56 -3.82 -1.08 6.18
C ASP A 56 -4.71 0.15 6.45
N PRO A 57 -5.99 0.14 6.04
CA PRO A 57 -6.91 1.26 6.27
C PRO A 57 -7.19 1.53 7.76
N LYS A 58 -6.87 0.61 8.67
CA LYS A 58 -7.05 0.81 10.12
C LYS A 58 -5.91 1.61 10.75
N ASN A 59 -4.71 1.60 10.15
CA ASN A 59 -3.55 2.29 10.69
C ASN A 59 -3.50 3.77 10.25
N CYS A 60 -4.37 4.58 10.85
CA CYS A 60 -4.49 6.01 10.54
C CYS A 60 -3.49 6.92 11.28
N LYS A 61 -2.32 6.41 11.71
CA LYS A 61 -1.28 7.23 12.35
C LYS A 61 -0.67 8.19 11.34
N ASP A 62 -0.39 9.43 11.73
CA ASP A 62 0.17 10.47 10.85
C ASP A 62 1.44 10.02 10.10
N GLU A 63 2.26 9.19 10.74
CA GLU A 63 3.51 8.61 10.21
C GLU A 63 3.25 7.57 9.11
N ASN A 64 2.12 6.87 9.15
CA ASN A 64 1.71 5.87 8.16
C ASN A 64 0.95 6.49 6.98
N LEU A 65 0.72 7.80 6.99
CA LEU A 65 -0.10 8.48 5.98
C LEU A 65 0.76 9.35 5.06
N GLN A 66 0.57 9.15 3.75
CA GLN A 66 1.28 9.89 2.71
C GLN A 66 0.32 10.61 1.75
N ALA A 67 0.63 11.86 1.41
CA ALA A 67 -0.13 12.64 0.44
C ALA A 67 0.35 12.36 -0.99
N LEU A 68 -0.49 11.69 -1.78
CA LEU A 68 -0.20 11.27 -3.15
C LEU A 68 -1.24 11.81 -4.13
N CYS A 69 -0.80 12.28 -5.30
CA CYS A 69 -1.73 12.59 -6.38
C CYS A 69 -2.39 11.30 -6.92
N ALA A 70 -3.60 11.41 -7.46
CA ALA A 70 -4.35 10.26 -7.99
C ALA A 70 -3.51 9.28 -8.86
N PRO A 71 -2.69 9.72 -9.83
CA PRO A 71 -1.88 8.78 -10.61
C PRO A 71 -0.75 8.12 -9.81
N CYS A 72 -0.10 8.84 -8.89
CA CYS A 72 0.93 8.25 -8.02
C CYS A 72 0.34 7.25 -7.04
N HIS A 73 -0.82 7.57 -6.46
CA HIS A 73 -1.53 6.67 -5.55
C HIS A 73 -1.94 5.37 -6.25
N LEU A 74 -2.52 5.46 -7.46
CA LEU A 74 -2.89 4.27 -8.23
C LEU A 74 -1.68 3.40 -8.62
N ARG A 75 -0.52 4.02 -8.89
CA ARG A 75 0.73 3.28 -9.15
C ARG A 75 1.23 2.59 -7.90
N TYR A 76 1.16 3.27 -6.76
CA TYR A 76 1.55 2.73 -5.46
C TYR A 76 0.72 1.49 -5.09
N ASP A 77 -0.61 1.57 -5.24
CA ASP A 77 -1.52 0.47 -4.92
C ASP A 77 -1.58 -0.64 -6.00
N ALA A 78 -0.95 -0.45 -7.16
CA ALA A 78 -1.13 -1.34 -8.32
C ALA A 78 -0.78 -2.79 -7.99
N ARG A 79 0.34 -3.00 -7.27
CA ARG A 79 0.81 -4.33 -6.85
C ARG A 79 -0.13 -4.94 -5.80
N HIS A 80 -0.41 -4.22 -4.72
CA HIS A 80 -1.31 -4.66 -3.66
C HIS A 80 -2.70 -5.05 -4.20
N HIS A 81 -3.21 -4.28 -5.16
CA HIS A 81 -4.46 -4.62 -5.85
C HIS A 81 -4.34 -5.85 -6.75
N ALA A 82 -3.20 -6.09 -7.40
CA ALA A 82 -2.97 -7.31 -8.16
C ALA A 82 -2.95 -8.54 -7.26
N GLU A 83 -2.20 -8.48 -6.15
CA GLU A 83 -2.12 -9.54 -5.14
C GLU A 83 -3.51 -9.87 -4.57
N THR A 84 -4.26 -8.85 -4.16
CA THR A 84 -5.62 -9.01 -3.62
C THR A 84 -6.56 -9.64 -4.65
N ARG A 85 -6.47 -9.26 -5.94
CA ARG A 85 -7.28 -9.83 -7.03
C ARG A 85 -6.94 -11.29 -7.33
N MET A 86 -5.66 -11.66 -7.22
CA MET A 86 -5.21 -13.03 -7.38
C MET A 86 -5.58 -13.91 -6.18
N GLY A 87 -6.12 -13.31 -5.11
CA GLY A 87 -6.51 -14.02 -3.90
C GLY A 87 -5.33 -14.33 -3.00
N PHE A 88 -4.18 -13.65 -3.15
CA PHE A 88 -3.09 -13.78 -2.21
C PHE A 88 -3.54 -13.27 -0.83
N PRO A 89 -3.58 -14.13 0.17
CA PRO A 89 -4.04 -13.75 1.50
C PRO A 89 -2.98 -12.85 2.16
N GLN A 90 -3.39 -11.65 2.57
CA GLN A 90 -2.49 -10.68 3.21
C GLN A 90 -1.88 -11.17 4.54
N ASN A 91 -2.41 -12.25 5.12
CA ASN A 91 -1.94 -12.85 6.37
C ASN A 91 -1.85 -14.39 6.27
N LYS A 92 -1.63 -14.97 5.08
CA LYS A 92 -1.36 -16.41 5.01
C LYS A 92 -0.17 -16.73 4.14
N ASP A 93 0.50 -17.83 4.47
CA ASP A 93 1.59 -18.38 3.69
C ASP A 93 1.08 -19.01 2.38
N PHE A 94 2.02 -19.45 1.54
CA PHE A 94 1.73 -20.17 0.29
C PHE A 94 0.90 -21.45 0.50
N PHE A 95 0.89 -22.00 1.72
CA PHE A 95 0.14 -23.18 2.13
C PHE A 95 -1.20 -22.84 2.81
N GLY A 96 -1.55 -21.56 2.91
CA GLY A 96 -2.80 -21.07 3.52
C GLY A 96 -2.81 -21.02 5.05
N LYS A 97 -1.67 -21.17 5.73
CA LYS A 97 -1.52 -20.99 7.19
C LYS A 97 -1.30 -19.53 7.53
N GLU A 98 -1.69 -19.10 8.73
CA GLU A 98 -1.47 -17.71 9.14
C GLU A 98 0.03 -17.35 9.11
N SER A 99 0.34 -16.20 8.51
CA SER A 99 1.71 -15.70 8.41
C SER A 99 1.72 -14.18 8.51
N THR A 100 2.73 -13.64 9.20
CA THR A 100 3.02 -12.21 9.27
C THR A 100 4.03 -11.75 8.22
N LEU A 101 4.61 -12.69 7.47
CA LEU A 101 5.60 -12.41 6.44
C LEU A 101 4.91 -11.92 5.17
N SER A 102 5.49 -10.90 4.55
CA SER A 102 5.08 -10.45 3.22
C SER A 102 5.31 -11.54 2.18
N LEU A 103 4.64 -11.42 1.04
CA LEU A 103 4.80 -12.39 -0.06
C LEU A 103 6.27 -12.56 -0.48
N GLN A 104 7.04 -11.48 -0.47
CA GLN A 104 8.43 -11.51 -0.88
C GLN A 104 9.31 -12.27 0.13
N GLU A 105 9.10 -12.02 1.42
CA GLU A 105 9.80 -12.75 2.49
C GLU A 105 9.44 -14.25 2.43
N GLN A 106 8.19 -14.60 2.16
CA GLN A 106 7.78 -16.00 1.99
C GLN A 106 8.45 -16.69 0.80
N TYR A 107 8.62 -15.98 -0.33
CA TYR A 107 9.34 -16.52 -1.49
C TYR A 107 10.83 -16.71 -1.22
N GLU A 108 11.45 -15.76 -0.52
CA GLU A 108 12.86 -15.83 -0.14
C GLU A 108 13.11 -17.02 0.81
N GLU A 109 12.28 -17.20 1.83
CA GLU A 109 12.35 -18.38 2.72
C GLU A 109 12.16 -19.70 1.96
N LEU A 110 11.20 -19.76 1.03
CA LEU A 110 10.97 -20.95 0.20
C LEU A 110 12.15 -21.25 -0.73
N ALA A 111 12.76 -20.22 -1.32
CA ALA A 111 13.92 -20.36 -2.20
C ALA A 111 15.14 -20.86 -1.43
N GLU A 112 15.38 -20.34 -0.23
CA GLU A 112 16.46 -20.80 0.66
C GLU A 112 16.25 -22.25 1.12
N ALA A 113 15.01 -22.61 1.52
CA ALA A 113 14.68 -23.97 1.90
C ALA A 113 14.93 -24.97 0.76
N TRP A 114 14.51 -24.61 -0.46
CA TRP A 114 14.72 -25.42 -1.66
C TRP A 114 16.22 -25.56 -2.00
N ALA A 115 17.02 -24.50 -1.87
CA ALA A 115 18.46 -24.55 -2.10
C ALA A 115 19.18 -25.49 -1.12
N LEU A 116 18.81 -25.46 0.17
CA LEU A 116 19.38 -26.34 1.20
C LEU A 116 19.02 -27.82 0.99
N GLU A 117 17.83 -28.11 0.47
CA GLU A 117 17.44 -29.49 0.11
C GLU A 117 18.26 -30.00 -1.08
N HIS A 118 18.47 -29.17 -2.10
CA HIS A 118 19.27 -29.52 -3.27
C HIS A 118 20.76 -29.74 -2.94
N GLU A 119 21.37 -28.93 -2.07
CA GLU A 119 22.76 -29.15 -1.62
C GLU A 119 22.91 -30.46 -0.81
N LYS A 120 21.88 -30.85 -0.05
CA LYS A 120 21.88 -32.14 0.67
C LYS A 120 21.79 -33.32 -0.29
N GLU A 121 20.96 -33.24 -1.32
CA GLU A 121 20.84 -34.29 -2.34
C GLU A 121 22.14 -34.47 -3.12
N GLU A 122 22.86 -33.40 -3.46
CA GLU A 122 24.17 -33.47 -4.12
C GLU A 122 25.30 -34.02 -3.21
N SER A 123 25.16 -33.90 -1.88
CA SER A 123 26.16 -34.43 -0.93
C SER A 123 26.00 -35.92 -0.61
N ILE A 124 24.89 -36.54 -1.02
CA ILE A 124 24.55 -37.96 -0.75
C ILE A 124 24.88 -38.86 -1.96
N THR A 125 25.21 -38.29 -3.12
CA THR A 125 25.72 -38.99 -4.32
C THR A 125 27.24 -39.00 -4.38
#